data_AF-A0A3M0Y7U6-F1
#
_entry.id   AF-A0A3M0Y7U6-F1
#
_cell.length_a   1.000
_cell.length_b   1.000
_cell.length_c   1.000
_cell.angle_alpha   90.00
_cell.angle_beta   90.00
_cell.angle_gamma   90.00
#
_symmetry.space_group_name_H-M   'P 1'
#
loop_
_entity.id
_entity.type
_entity.pdbx_description
1 polymer ?
#
loop_
_entity_poly.entity_id
_entity_poly.type
_entity_poly.pdbx_seq_one_letter_code
_entity_poly.pdbx_strand_id
1 'polypeptide(L)'
;MKKPSKSKTKINKKAVYIALALILLASAIFAYFLYYKRPAAHNTDYYCQTDNDCTIKPAGCCGFPSCVNKDFSVDLNEWKKEHCTQKDIEICMLADHLPIEGCKCVENKCRPYFKGEKSAN
;
A
#
# COMPACT_ATOMS: atom_id res chain seq x y z
N MET A 1 62.24 2.39 -0.32
CA MET A 1 61.01 1.75 -0.84
C MET A 1 60.61 0.58 0.06
N LYS A 2 59.54 0.68 0.84
CA LYS A 2 59.03 -0.41 1.71
C LYS A 2 58.16 -1.36 0.88
N LYS A 3 58.52 -2.65 0.80
CA LYS A 3 57.70 -3.68 0.16
C LYS A 3 56.42 -3.94 0.99
N PRO A 4 55.22 -4.02 0.38
CA PRO A 4 54.02 -4.38 1.10
C PRO A 4 54.07 -5.86 1.50
N SER A 5 53.99 -6.12 2.81
CA SER A 5 53.85 -7.46 3.38
C SER A 5 52.46 -8.00 3.07
N LYS A 6 52.36 -9.03 2.22
CA LYS A 6 51.10 -9.76 1.97
C LYS A 6 50.80 -10.67 3.17
N SER A 7 50.00 -10.16 4.10
CA SER A 7 49.41 -10.97 5.17
C SER A 7 48.44 -11.98 4.55
N LYS A 8 48.72 -13.28 4.70
CA LYS A 8 47.81 -14.36 4.31
C LYS A 8 46.79 -14.59 5.43
N THR A 9 45.67 -13.88 5.37
CA THR A 9 44.57 -14.08 6.32
C THR A 9 43.91 -15.44 6.10
N LYS A 10 44.00 -16.33 7.09
CA LYS A 10 43.34 -17.65 7.11
C LYS A 10 41.88 -17.43 7.56
N ILE A 11 40.93 -17.38 6.63
CA ILE A 11 39.52 -17.19 6.95
C ILE A 11 38.90 -18.53 7.38
N ASN A 12 38.22 -18.54 8.53
CA ASN A 12 37.55 -19.72 9.07
C ASN A 12 36.22 -19.96 8.32
N LYS A 13 35.95 -21.20 7.89
CA LYS A 13 34.68 -21.58 7.24
C LYS A 13 33.46 -21.18 8.09
N LYS A 14 33.53 -21.28 9.42
CA LYS A 14 32.46 -20.82 10.33
C LYS A 14 32.20 -19.32 10.21
N ALA A 15 33.26 -18.51 10.08
CA ALA A 15 33.14 -17.07 9.90
C ALA A 15 32.49 -16.72 8.55
N VAL A 16 32.77 -17.50 7.50
CA VAL A 16 32.11 -17.33 6.19
C VAL A 16 30.60 -17.61 6.29
N TYR A 17 30.20 -18.70 6.95
CA TYR A 17 28.78 -19.02 7.12
C TYR A 17 28.03 -17.98 7.96
N ILE A 18 28.66 -17.47 9.03
CA ILE A 18 28.07 -16.40 9.84
C ILE A 18 27.89 -15.12 9.01
N ALA A 19 28.91 -14.73 8.24
CA ALA A 19 28.82 -13.57 7.36
C ALA A 19 27.69 -13.71 6.31
N LEU A 20 27.58 -14.88 5.68
CA LEU A 20 26.49 -15.16 4.73
C LEU A 20 25.11 -15.10 5.38
N ALA A 21 24.95 -15.69 6.57
CA ALA A 21 23.67 -15.66 7.29
C ALA A 21 23.26 -14.22 7.65
N LEU A 22 24.21 -13.38 8.07
CA LEU A 22 23.95 -11.98 8.37
C LEU A 22 23.56 -11.17 7.12
N ILE A 23 24.21 -11.44 5.98
CA ILE A 23 23.86 -10.79 4.70
C ILE A 23 22.44 -11.17 4.28
N LEU A 24 22.07 -12.45 4.39
CA LEU A 24 20.71 -12.91 4.07
C LEU A 24 19.67 -12.27 4.99
N LEU A 25 19.92 -12.22 6.30
CA LEU A 25 19.04 -11.55 7.27
C LEU A 25 18.88 -10.05 6.95
N ALA A 26 19.98 -9.34 6.70
CA ALA A 26 19.93 -7.92 6.34
C ALA A 26 19.15 -7.69 5.05
N SER A 27 19.30 -8.56 4.05
CA SER A 27 18.57 -8.46 2.79
C SER A 27 17.05 -8.64 2.97
N ALA A 28 16.63 -9.59 3.82
CA ALA A 28 15.22 -9.81 4.13
C ALA A 28 14.61 -8.62 4.88
N ILE A 29 15.35 -8.05 5.85
CA ILE A 29 14.92 -6.87 6.59
C ILE A 29 14.80 -5.66 5.65
N PHE A 30 15.76 -5.47 4.75
CA PHE A 30 15.73 -4.37 3.78
C PHE A 30 14.55 -4.52 2.80
N ALA A 31 14.31 -5.72 2.29
CA ALA A 31 13.15 -6.00 1.44
C ALA A 31 11.83 -5.76 2.19
N TYR A 32 11.74 -6.20 3.45
CA TYR A 32 10.59 -5.92 4.31
C TYR A 32 10.39 -4.41 4.49
N PHE A 33 11.46 -3.66 4.76
CA PHE A 33 11.39 -2.21 4.91
C PHE A 33 10.93 -1.53 3.62
N LEU A 34 11.42 -1.94 2.45
CA LEU A 34 10.96 -1.42 1.16
C LEU A 34 9.50 -1.78 0.86
N TYR A 35 9.07 -2.99 1.23
CA TYR A 35 7.68 -3.43 1.06
C TYR A 35 6.73 -2.60 1.93
N TYR A 36 7.06 -2.40 3.21
CA TYR A 36 6.23 -1.63 4.15
C TYR A 36 6.32 -0.13 3.95
N LYS A 37 7.41 0.36 3.35
CA LYS A 37 7.60 1.78 3.05
C LYS A 37 7.26 2.13 1.61
N ARG A 38 6.24 1.47 1.03
CA ARG A 38 5.62 1.98 -0.20
C ARG A 38 5.03 3.36 0.12
N PRO A 39 5.48 4.43 -0.56
CA PRO A 39 4.81 5.72 -0.43
C PRO A 39 3.34 5.51 -0.80
N ALA A 40 2.44 6.06 0.01
CA ALA A 40 1.03 6.12 -0.35
C ALA A 40 0.98 6.70 -1.76
N ALA A 41 0.49 5.92 -2.72
CA ALA A 41 0.37 6.41 -4.07
C ALA A 41 -0.61 7.57 -4.02
N HIS A 42 -0.16 8.78 -4.39
CA HIS A 42 -1.00 9.97 -4.50
C HIS A 42 -2.24 9.77 -5.39
N ASN A 43 -2.22 8.74 -6.25
CA ASN A 43 -3.39 8.26 -6.95
C ASN A 43 -3.97 7.06 -6.21
N THR A 44 -5.23 7.19 -5.79
CA THR A 44 -6.01 6.07 -5.24
C THR A 44 -5.99 4.89 -6.19
N ASP A 45 -5.52 3.75 -5.70
CA ASP A 45 -5.46 2.53 -6.49
C ASP A 45 -6.81 1.81 -6.41
N TYR A 46 -7.51 1.81 -7.53
CA TYR A 46 -8.79 1.12 -7.71
C TYR A 46 -8.65 -0.20 -8.46
N TYR A 47 -7.45 -0.59 -8.90
CA TYR A 47 -7.28 -1.77 -9.75
C TYR A 47 -7.66 -3.06 -9.01
N CYS A 48 -8.26 -4.03 -9.73
CA CYS A 48 -8.53 -5.35 -9.19
C CYS A 48 -8.53 -6.43 -10.28
N GLN A 49 -8.30 -7.67 -9.88
CA GLN A 49 -8.54 -8.85 -10.73
C GLN A 49 -9.76 -9.63 -10.26
N THR A 50 -10.00 -9.64 -8.94
CA THR A 50 -11.11 -10.34 -8.30
C THR A 50 -11.75 -9.48 -7.22
N ASP A 51 -12.95 -9.84 -6.78
CA ASP A 51 -13.63 -9.18 -5.65
C ASP A 51 -12.77 -9.17 -4.38
N ASN A 52 -11.94 -10.20 -4.18
CA ASN A 52 -11.02 -10.33 -3.04
C ASN A 52 -9.85 -9.35 -3.08
N ASP A 53 -9.67 -8.60 -4.17
CA ASP A 53 -8.68 -7.53 -4.25
C ASP A 53 -9.25 -6.18 -3.80
N CYS A 54 -10.56 -6.09 -3.58
CA CYS A 54 -11.23 -4.86 -3.20
C CYS A 54 -11.54 -4.83 -1.70
N THR A 55 -11.38 -3.66 -1.10
CA THR A 55 -11.72 -3.42 0.31
C THR A 55 -12.18 -1.99 0.51
N ILE A 56 -12.94 -1.75 1.59
CA ILE A 56 -13.38 -0.43 1.97
C ILE A 56 -12.26 0.23 2.79
N LYS A 57 -11.75 1.36 2.32
CA LYS A 57 -10.80 2.21 3.04
C LYS A 57 -11.31 3.65 3.07
N PRO A 58 -10.82 4.48 4.00
CA PRO A 58 -11.12 5.91 4.03
C PRO A 58 -10.30 6.67 2.98
N ALA A 59 -10.47 6.28 1.72
CA ALA A 59 -9.78 6.79 0.54
C ALA A 59 -10.70 7.61 -0.37
N GLY A 60 -11.96 7.80 0.03
CA GLY A 60 -12.89 8.68 -0.66
C GLY A 60 -12.56 10.13 -0.36
N CYS A 61 -13.35 11.03 -0.95
CA CYS A 61 -13.27 12.45 -0.63
C CYS A 61 -13.20 12.62 0.89
N CYS A 62 -12.32 13.46 1.41
CA CYS A 62 -12.26 13.73 2.84
C CYS A 62 -12.12 12.56 3.83
N GLY A 63 -11.72 11.37 3.37
CA GLY A 63 -11.65 10.16 4.19
C GLY A 63 -12.99 9.44 4.35
N PHE A 64 -13.99 9.78 3.52
CA PHE A 64 -15.19 8.98 3.38
C PHE A 64 -14.82 7.56 2.88
N PRO A 65 -15.61 6.53 3.25
CA PRO A 65 -15.35 5.16 2.82
C PRO A 65 -15.43 5.06 1.30
N SER A 66 -14.46 4.38 0.69
CA SER A 66 -14.41 4.11 -0.74
C SER A 66 -13.85 2.71 -0.99
N CYS A 67 -14.30 2.09 -2.08
CA CYS A 67 -13.81 0.79 -2.53
C CYS A 67 -12.52 0.97 -3.30
N VAL A 68 -11.44 0.38 -2.81
CA VAL A 68 -10.09 0.49 -3.36
C VAL A 68 -9.38 -0.85 -3.29
N ASN A 69 -8.22 -0.95 -3.93
CA ASN A 69 -7.39 -2.14 -3.83
C ASN A 69 -6.96 -2.41 -2.37
N LYS A 70 -6.93 -3.68 -1.95
CA LYS A 70 -6.52 -4.11 -0.61
C LYS A 70 -5.06 -3.79 -0.27
N ASP A 71 -4.20 -3.66 -1.26
CA ASP A 71 -2.79 -3.34 -1.09
C ASP A 71 -2.55 -1.81 -1.10
N PHE A 72 -3.58 -1.01 -1.39
CA PHE A 72 -3.50 0.45 -1.35
C PHE A 72 -3.33 0.97 0.09
N SER A 73 -2.22 1.62 0.41
CA SER A 73 -2.04 2.28 1.71
C SER A 73 -2.60 3.72 1.67
N VAL A 74 -3.36 4.08 2.70
CA VAL A 74 -3.87 5.45 2.89
C VAL A 74 -3.22 6.03 4.14
N ASP A 75 -2.44 7.10 4.00
CA ASP A 75 -2.13 7.97 5.13
C ASP A 75 -3.28 8.98 5.26
N LEU A 76 -4.13 8.77 6.26
CA LEU A 76 -5.31 9.61 6.50
C LEU A 76 -4.97 11.08 6.80
N ASN A 77 -3.81 11.35 7.40
CA ASN A 77 -3.42 12.71 7.75
C ASN A 77 -2.95 13.48 6.52
N GLU A 78 -2.20 12.81 5.64
CA GLU A 78 -1.79 13.37 4.36
C GLU A 78 -3.00 13.53 3.43
N TRP A 79 -3.83 12.49 3.31
CA TRP A 79 -5.06 12.50 2.52
C TRP A 79 -5.99 13.67 2.84
N LYS A 80 -6.24 13.91 4.14
CA LYS A 80 -7.10 15.03 4.57
C LYS A 80 -6.50 16.40 4.27
N LYS A 81 -5.18 16.55 4.35
CA LYS A 81 -4.53 17.83 4.01
C LYS A 81 -4.66 18.17 2.54
N GLU A 82 -4.65 17.15 1.68
CA GLU A 82 -4.69 17.31 0.22
C GLU A 82 -6.11 17.37 -0.34
N HIS A 83 -7.04 16.65 0.28
CA HIS A 83 -8.37 16.39 -0.29
C HIS A 83 -9.54 16.84 0.60
N CYS A 84 -9.28 17.59 1.68
CA CYS A 84 -10.31 18.30 2.42
C CYS A 84 -10.04 19.81 2.51
N THR A 85 -10.73 20.57 1.67
CA THR A 85 -11.11 21.95 2.01
C THR A 85 -12.56 21.99 2.52
N GLN A 86 -12.97 23.08 3.17
CA GLN A 86 -14.37 23.25 3.59
C GLN A 86 -15.36 23.11 2.42
N LYS A 87 -14.97 23.57 1.23
CA LYS A 87 -15.79 23.47 0.01
C LYS A 87 -15.91 22.02 -0.48
N ASP A 88 -14.85 21.22 -0.33
CA ASP A 88 -14.87 19.81 -0.72
C ASP A 88 -15.77 18.99 0.21
N ILE A 89 -15.79 19.31 1.50
CA ILE A 89 -16.71 18.68 2.46
C ILE A 89 -18.16 18.86 2.03
N GLU A 90 -18.57 20.07 1.62
CA GLU A 90 -19.94 20.34 1.17
C GLU A 90 -20.32 19.53 -0.09
N ILE A 91 -19.41 19.42 -1.05
CA ILE A 91 -19.61 18.63 -2.29
C ILE A 91 -19.75 17.14 -1.95
N CYS A 92 -18.92 16.63 -1.05
CA CYS A 92 -18.89 15.21 -0.72
C CYS A 92 -20.06 14.81 0.18
N MET A 93 -20.51 15.72 1.04
CA MET A 93 -21.76 15.55 1.77
C MET A 93 -22.98 15.50 0.85
N LEU A 94 -22.94 15.98 -0.40
CA LEU A 94 -24.05 15.87 -1.35
C LEU A 94 -24.02 14.59 -2.21
N ALA A 95 -22.85 13.93 -2.33
CA ALA A 95 -22.62 12.82 -3.25
C ALA A 95 -22.73 11.43 -2.60
N ASP A 96 -22.40 11.29 -1.31
CA ASP A 96 -22.08 9.98 -0.70
C ASP A 96 -22.97 9.61 0.50
N HIS A 97 -24.30 9.76 0.38
CA HIS A 97 -25.23 9.46 1.48
C HIS A 97 -25.51 7.98 1.72
N LEU A 98 -25.21 7.12 0.75
CA LEU A 98 -25.56 5.72 0.83
C LEU A 98 -24.43 4.93 1.50
N PRO A 99 -24.73 4.15 2.57
CA PRO A 99 -23.73 3.29 3.16
C PRO A 99 -23.30 2.24 2.12
N ILE A 100 -21.99 2.20 1.85
CA ILE A 100 -21.38 1.15 1.02
C ILE A 100 -21.61 -0.18 1.74
N GLU A 101 -22.30 -1.12 1.10
CA GLU A 101 -22.51 -2.45 1.68
C GLU A 101 -21.31 -3.37 1.41
N GLY A 102 -20.62 -3.16 0.29
CA GLY A 102 -19.39 -3.85 -0.02
C GLY A 102 -18.79 -3.38 -1.35
N CYS A 103 -17.73 -4.07 -1.74
CA CYS A 103 -16.99 -3.79 -2.96
C CYS A 103 -17.02 -4.97 -3.91
N LYS A 104 -17.02 -4.69 -5.21
CA LYS A 104 -16.86 -5.69 -6.27
C LYS A 104 -15.83 -5.23 -7.29
N CYS A 105 -15.20 -6.20 -7.94
CA CYS A 105 -14.32 -5.97 -9.07
C CYS A 105 -15.13 -5.96 -10.37
N VAL A 106 -15.30 -4.78 -10.95
CA VAL A 106 -16.05 -4.57 -12.19
C VAL A 106 -15.13 -3.88 -13.18
N GLU A 107 -14.90 -4.49 -14.35
CA GLU A 107 -14.01 -3.96 -15.39
C GLU A 107 -12.60 -3.63 -14.86
N ASN A 108 -12.03 -4.54 -14.07
CA ASN A 108 -10.74 -4.37 -13.41
C ASN A 108 -10.64 -3.16 -12.46
N LYS A 109 -11.79 -2.66 -11.98
CA LYS A 109 -11.87 -1.58 -10.99
C LYS A 109 -12.76 -1.94 -9.80
N CYS A 110 -12.32 -1.59 -8.61
CA CYS A 110 -13.13 -1.70 -7.39
C CYS A 110 -14.26 -0.69 -7.44
N ARG A 111 -15.49 -1.20 -7.42
CA ARG A 111 -16.72 -0.40 -7.39
C ARG A 111 -17.49 -0.68 -6.10
N PRO A 112 -18.07 0.36 -5.47
CA PRO A 112 -19.03 0.15 -4.39
C PRO A 112 -20.32 -0.45 -4.96
N TYR A 113 -21.04 -1.20 -4.14
CA TYR A 113 -22.46 -1.44 -4.35
C TYR A 113 -23.23 -0.99 -3.11
N PHE A 114 -24.41 -0.43 -3.33
CA PHE A 114 -25.23 0.18 -2.29
C PHE A 114 -26.50 -0.62 -2.03
N LYS A 115 -27.02 -0.51 -0.81
CA LYS A 115 -28.29 -1.14 -0.43
C LYS A 115 -29.42 -0.65 -1.33
N GLY A 116 -29.96 -1.55 -2.15
CA GLY A 116 -31.10 -1.25 -3.04
C GLY A 116 -30.74 -0.99 -4.51
N GLU A 117 -29.46 -1.04 -4.89
CA GLU A 117 -29.07 -1.11 -6.30
C GLU A 117 -29.46 -2.48 -6.86
N LYS A 118 -30.52 -2.52 -7.69
CA LYS A 118 -30.75 -3.67 -8.57
C LYS A 118 -29.58 -3.67 -9.56
N SER A 119 -28.69 -4.66 -9.45
CA SER A 119 -27.67 -4.92 -10.48
C SER A 119 -28.34 -4.93 -11.85
N ALA A 120 -28.13 -3.88 -12.63
CA ALA A 120 -28.39 -3.89 -14.05
C ALA A 120 -27.31 -4.79 -14.67
N ASN A 121 -27.65 -6.07 -14.81
CA ASN A 121 -27.00 -6.96 -15.77
C ASN A 121 -27.50 -6.64 -17.17
#